data_AF-A0A158KH42-F1
#
_entry.id   AF-A0A158KH42-F1
#
_cell.length_a   1.000
_cell.length_b   1.000
_cell.length_c   1.000
_cell.angle_alpha   90.00
_cell.angle_beta   90.00
_cell.angle_gamma   90.00
#
_symmetry.space_group_name_H-M   'P 1'
#
loop_
_entity.id
_entity.type
_entity.pdbx_description
1 polymer ?
#
loop_
_entity_poly.entity_id
_entity_poly.type
_entity_poly.pdbx_seq_one_letter_code
_entity_poly.pdbx_strand_id
1 'polypeptide(L)'
;MRAVAIGLVLVAMTPLARAETACDANDLGCALFNGQHPMAAHLRDDDRPLPAGTTRCVNCHVGTSKAPAFAPPLTHDALLGATSRRGGPISHYDATAFCRAVKDGIDPASVLLRKSMPRYQIADAECMALWRYVVHR
;
A
#
# COMPACT_ATOMS: atom_id res chain seq x y z
N MET A 1 26.60 -48.30 -39.29
CA MET A 1 25.77 -47.07 -39.18
C MET A 1 24.92 -47.19 -37.92
N ARG A 2 25.22 -46.44 -36.86
CA ARG A 2 24.46 -46.43 -35.60
C ARG A 2 23.96 -45.00 -35.37
N ALA A 3 22.66 -44.80 -35.47
CA ALA A 3 22.02 -43.53 -35.15
C ALA A 3 21.74 -43.49 -33.64
N VAL A 4 22.31 -42.49 -32.95
CA VAL A 4 22.02 -42.20 -31.54
C VAL A 4 20.92 -41.14 -31.52
N ALA A 5 19.74 -41.51 -31.02
CA ALA A 5 18.64 -40.57 -30.80
C ALA A 5 18.84 -39.89 -29.43
N ILE A 6 19.10 -38.58 -29.45
CA ILE A 6 19.19 -37.75 -28.26
C ILE A 6 17.77 -37.27 -27.93
N GLY A 7 17.17 -37.82 -26.88
CA GLY A 7 15.90 -37.36 -26.34
C GLY A 7 16.07 -36.07 -25.54
N LEU A 8 15.49 -34.98 -26.03
CA LEU A 8 15.47 -33.68 -25.34
C LEU A 8 14.31 -33.68 -24.32
N VAL A 9 14.62 -33.79 -23.03
CA VAL A 9 13.62 -33.66 -21.95
C VAL A 9 13.42 -32.17 -21.66
N LEU A 10 12.29 -31.60 -22.07
CA LEU A 10 11.86 -30.27 -21.63
C LEU A 10 11.33 -30.36 -20.19
N VAL A 11 12.13 -29.91 -19.23
CA VAL A 11 11.67 -29.65 -17.86
C VAL A 11 10.85 -28.35 -17.89
N ALA A 12 9.53 -28.48 -17.79
CA ALA A 12 8.63 -27.34 -17.63
C ALA A 12 8.85 -26.71 -16.25
N MET A 13 9.64 -25.65 -16.17
CA MET A 13 9.74 -24.80 -14.99
C MET A 13 8.46 -23.95 -14.91
N THR A 14 7.48 -24.36 -14.10
CA THR A 14 6.34 -23.51 -13.77
C THR A 14 6.79 -22.43 -12.79
N PRO A 15 6.78 -21.13 -13.14
CA PRO A 15 7.08 -20.09 -12.18
C PRO A 15 5.94 -20.03 -11.16
N LEU A 16 6.26 -20.24 -9.87
CA LEU A 16 5.39 -19.84 -8.77
C LEU A 16 5.42 -18.31 -8.68
N ALA A 17 4.73 -17.64 -9.60
CA ALA A 17 4.30 -16.28 -9.39
C ALA A 17 3.29 -16.32 -8.23
N ARG A 18 3.63 -15.73 -7.08
CA ARG A 18 2.63 -15.39 -6.08
C ARG A 18 1.58 -14.55 -6.81
N ALA A 19 0.36 -15.06 -6.92
CA ALA A 19 -0.76 -14.26 -7.39
C ALA A 19 -0.89 -13.08 -6.43
N GLU A 20 -0.42 -11.91 -6.87
CA GLU A 20 -0.91 -10.65 -6.33
C GLU A 20 -2.44 -10.76 -6.43
N THR A 21 -3.17 -10.48 -5.35
CA THR A 21 -4.63 -10.37 -5.42
C THR A 21 -4.95 -9.39 -6.54
N ALA A 22 -5.37 -9.92 -7.69
CA ALA A 22 -5.63 -9.12 -8.86
C ALA A 22 -6.87 -8.29 -8.54
N CYS A 23 -6.68 -6.98 -8.50
CA CYS A 23 -7.79 -6.04 -8.38
C CYS A 23 -8.66 -6.14 -9.63
N ASP A 24 -9.97 -5.86 -9.48
CA ASP A 24 -10.80 -5.61 -10.66
C ASP A 24 -10.17 -4.47 -11.46
N ALA A 25 -10.21 -4.57 -12.80
CA ALA A 25 -9.63 -3.56 -13.68
C ALA A 25 -10.20 -2.15 -13.44
N ASN A 26 -11.41 -2.05 -12.87
CA ASN A 26 -12.09 -0.80 -12.54
C ASN A 26 -11.90 -0.36 -11.08
N ASP A 27 -11.25 -1.16 -10.23
CA ASP A 27 -10.99 -0.80 -8.84
C ASP A 27 -9.63 -0.09 -8.70
N LEU A 28 -9.65 1.22 -8.99
CA LEU A 28 -8.50 2.10 -8.83
C LEU A 28 -7.98 2.11 -7.38
N GLY A 29 -8.85 2.02 -6.37
CA GLY A 29 -8.44 2.06 -4.97
C GLY A 29 -7.63 0.81 -4.57
N CYS A 30 -8.10 -0.36 -5.01
CA CYS A 30 -7.35 -1.61 -4.88
C CYS A 30 -6.02 -1.55 -5.64
N ALA A 31 -6.01 -1.03 -6.87
CA ALA A 31 -4.82 -0.93 -7.70
C ALA A 31 -3.75 -0.01 -7.09
N LEU A 32 -4.15 1.10 -6.48
CA LEU A 32 -3.26 1.99 -5.74
C LEU A 32 -2.70 1.30 -4.49
N PHE A 33 -3.55 0.63 -3.71
CA PHE A 33 -3.16 -0.01 -2.45
C PHE A 33 -2.14 -1.15 -2.65
N ASN A 34 -2.36 -1.97 -3.69
CA ASN A 34 -1.52 -3.11 -4.02
C ASN A 34 -0.38 -2.76 -4.99
N GLY A 35 -0.38 -1.56 -5.56
CA GLY A 35 0.69 -1.03 -6.40
C GLY A 35 0.67 -1.47 -7.86
N GLN A 36 -0.48 -1.88 -8.39
CA GLN A 36 -0.69 -2.03 -9.83
C GLN A 36 -0.83 -0.67 -10.53
N HIS A 37 -1.29 0.36 -9.80
CA HIS A 37 -1.21 1.76 -10.24
C HIS A 37 -0.01 2.44 -9.55
N PRO A 38 1.06 2.80 -10.28
CA PRO A 38 2.27 3.33 -9.68
C PRO A 38 2.04 4.73 -9.09
N MET A 39 2.52 4.94 -7.87
CA MET A 39 2.55 6.26 -7.22
C MET A 39 3.99 6.61 -6.87
N ALA A 40 4.44 7.77 -7.35
CA ALA A 40 5.71 8.33 -6.92
C ALA A 40 5.61 8.72 -5.44
N ALA A 41 6.63 8.40 -4.67
CA ALA A 41 6.71 8.78 -3.27
C ALA A 41 8.15 8.98 -2.84
N HIS A 42 8.34 9.72 -1.76
CA HIS A 42 9.63 9.95 -1.14
C HIS A 42 9.47 9.92 0.39
N LEU A 43 10.58 9.83 1.12
CA LEU A 43 10.53 9.89 2.58
C LEU A 43 10.64 11.35 3.03
N ARG A 44 10.14 11.64 4.23
CA ARG A 44 10.36 12.96 4.83
C ARG A 44 11.87 13.20 4.98
N ASP A 45 12.33 14.38 4.60
CA ASP A 45 13.75 14.80 4.64
C ASP A 45 14.66 14.02 3.66
N ASP A 46 14.08 13.34 2.66
CA ASP A 46 14.81 12.67 1.58
C ASP A 46 13.96 12.69 0.30
N ASP A 47 14.24 13.62 -0.60
CA ASP A 47 13.43 13.86 -1.81
C ASP A 47 13.75 12.89 -2.95
N ARG A 48 14.61 11.89 -2.71
CA ARG A 48 14.87 10.84 -3.72
C ARG A 48 13.60 10.00 -3.90
N PRO A 49 13.19 9.74 -5.15
CA PRO A 49 12.05 8.89 -5.41
C PRO A 49 12.34 7.47 -4.93
N LEU A 50 11.37 6.91 -4.22
CA LEU A 50 11.41 5.51 -3.80
C LEU A 50 11.16 4.59 -5.01
N PRO A 51 11.78 3.40 -5.06
CA PRO A 51 11.46 2.40 -6.08
C PRO A 51 9.97 2.03 -6.05
N ALA A 52 9.33 1.90 -7.21
CA ALA A 52 7.88 1.66 -7.30
C ALA A 52 7.39 0.41 -6.53
N GLY A 53 8.24 -0.62 -6.40
CA GLY A 53 7.91 -1.82 -5.64
C GLY A 53 7.83 -1.62 -4.12
N THR A 54 8.46 -0.57 -3.57
CA THR A 54 8.50 -0.31 -2.12
C THR A 54 7.39 0.61 -1.65
N THR A 55 6.75 1.36 -2.56
CA THR A 55 5.70 2.35 -2.24
C THR A 55 4.29 1.75 -2.14
N ARG A 56 4.14 0.44 -2.26
CA ARG A 56 2.83 -0.22 -2.17
C ARG A 56 2.33 -0.19 -0.72
N CYS A 57 1.12 0.31 -0.49
CA CYS A 57 0.55 0.43 0.87
C CYS A 57 0.49 -0.94 1.57
N VAL A 58 0.16 -1.98 0.83
CA VAL A 58 0.08 -3.37 1.31
C VAL A 58 1.38 -3.85 1.98
N ASN A 59 2.54 -3.37 1.54
CA ASN A 59 3.84 -3.79 2.08
C ASN A 59 4.04 -3.40 3.55
N CYS A 60 3.37 -2.35 4.03
CA CYS A 60 3.53 -1.84 5.39
C CYS A 60 2.29 -2.11 6.25
N HIS A 61 1.11 -2.02 5.67
CA HIS A 61 -0.16 -2.02 6.39
C HIS A 61 -0.84 -3.39 6.49
N VAL A 62 -0.30 -4.41 5.82
CA VAL A 62 -0.82 -5.78 5.87
C VAL A 62 0.25 -6.72 6.41
N GLY A 63 -0.06 -7.41 7.50
CA GLY A 63 0.80 -8.44 8.06
C GLY A 63 0.79 -9.70 7.20
N THR A 64 1.79 -10.56 7.39
CA THR A 64 1.85 -11.88 6.78
C THR A 64 1.60 -12.96 7.82
N SER A 65 1.49 -14.22 7.40
CA SER A 65 1.42 -15.35 8.35
C SER A 65 2.66 -15.48 9.25
N LYS A 66 3.78 -14.83 8.88
CA LYS A 66 5.07 -14.95 9.58
C LYS A 66 5.43 -13.71 10.41
N ALA A 67 4.81 -12.56 10.16
CA ALA A 67 5.17 -11.30 10.80
C ALA A 67 3.99 -10.32 10.83
N PRO A 68 3.83 -9.54 11.92
CA PRO A 68 2.82 -8.49 11.98
C PRO A 68 3.11 -7.37 10.96
N ALA A 69 2.10 -6.54 10.69
CA ALA A 69 2.25 -5.35 9.87
C ALA A 69 3.28 -4.39 10.49
N PHE A 70 4.06 -3.71 9.64
CA PHE A 70 5.02 -2.70 10.07
C PHE A 70 4.35 -1.39 10.51
N ALA A 71 3.20 -1.07 9.92
CA ALA A 71 2.40 0.10 10.19
C ALA A 71 1.00 -0.29 10.73
N PRO A 72 0.28 0.62 11.41
CA PRO A 72 -1.11 0.38 11.82
C PRO A 72 -1.99 -0.02 10.62
N PRO A 73 -2.99 -0.89 10.80
CA PRO A 73 -3.83 -1.34 9.70
C PRO A 73 -4.62 -0.17 9.07
N LEU A 74 -4.80 -0.22 7.76
CA LEU A 74 -5.72 0.65 7.02
C LEU A 74 -7.04 -0.10 6.82
N THR A 75 -7.82 -0.19 7.89
CA THR A 75 -9.17 -0.78 7.90
C THR A 75 -10.19 0.26 8.34
N HIS A 76 -11.47 0.00 8.06
CA HIS A 76 -12.59 0.82 8.51
C HIS A 76 -12.45 1.24 9.98
N ASP A 77 -12.33 0.28 10.89
CA ASP A 77 -12.33 0.54 12.33
C ASP A 77 -11.09 1.32 12.79
N ALA A 78 -9.93 1.08 12.16
CA ALA A 78 -8.70 1.79 12.51
C ALA A 78 -8.70 3.25 12.04
N LEU A 79 -9.42 3.55 10.96
CA LEU A 79 -9.49 4.90 10.38
C LEU A 79 -10.63 5.71 10.98
N LEU A 80 -11.83 5.13 11.07
CA LEU A 80 -13.04 5.81 11.54
C LEU A 80 -13.23 5.71 13.06
N GLY A 81 -12.50 4.82 13.72
CA GLY A 81 -12.51 4.70 15.17
C GLY A 81 -12.03 5.98 15.87
N ALA A 82 -12.82 6.44 16.83
CA ALA A 82 -12.48 7.56 17.69
C ALA A 82 -11.18 7.27 18.47
N THR A 83 -10.12 8.04 18.19
CA THR A 83 -8.84 7.94 18.91
C THR A 83 -8.62 9.18 19.76
N SER A 84 -8.47 9.02 21.08
CA SER A 84 -7.95 10.06 21.96
C SER A 84 -6.50 9.74 22.33
N ARG A 85 -5.61 10.71 22.16
CA ARG A 85 -4.23 10.61 22.67
C ARG A 85 -4.08 11.49 23.90
N ARG A 86 -3.73 10.90 25.05
CA ARG A 86 -3.28 11.59 26.28
C ARG A 86 -4.17 12.78 26.69
N GLY A 87 -5.49 12.62 26.67
CA GLY A 87 -6.44 13.67 27.04
C GLY A 87 -6.64 14.77 25.98
N GLY A 88 -6.05 14.63 24.80
CA GLY A 88 -6.34 15.47 23.65
C GLY A 88 -7.71 15.18 23.04
N PRO A 89 -8.19 16.08 22.16
CA PRO A 89 -9.47 15.90 21.47
C PRO A 89 -9.54 14.56 20.76
N ILE A 90 -10.73 13.96 20.74
CA ILE A 90 -10.97 12.78 19.92
C ILE A 90 -10.77 13.18 18.46
N SER A 91 -9.95 12.42 17.75
CA SER A 91 -9.75 12.57 16.31
C SER A 91 -10.03 11.25 15.61
N HIS A 92 -10.62 11.31 14.43
CA HIS A 92 -10.81 10.20 13.51
C HIS A 92 -10.43 10.67 12.11
N TYR A 93 -10.16 9.73 11.21
CA TYR A 93 -9.96 10.08 9.81
C TYR A 93 -11.30 10.35 9.14
N ASP A 94 -11.35 11.43 8.37
CA ASP A 94 -12.24 11.56 7.23
C ASP A 94 -11.41 11.49 5.94
N ALA A 95 -12.08 11.60 4.79
CA ALA A 95 -11.45 11.62 3.48
C ALA A 95 -10.35 12.69 3.35
N THR A 96 -10.60 13.90 3.87
CA THR A 96 -9.68 15.03 3.78
C THR A 96 -8.44 14.81 4.64
N ALA A 97 -8.62 14.40 5.89
CA ALA A 97 -7.53 14.10 6.81
C ALA A 97 -6.72 12.88 6.34
N PHE A 98 -7.36 11.88 5.73
CA PHE A 98 -6.67 10.75 5.10
C PHE A 98 -5.79 11.22 3.95
N CYS A 99 -6.30 12.05 3.05
CA CYS A 99 -5.49 12.56 1.94
C CYS A 99 -4.34 13.46 2.40
N ARG A 100 -4.54 14.26 3.45
CA ARG A 100 -3.45 15.00 4.09
C ARG A 100 -2.40 14.07 4.69
N ALA A 101 -2.81 12.97 5.32
CA ALA A 101 -1.87 11.98 5.84
C ALA A 101 -1.05 11.31 4.74
N VAL A 102 -1.67 10.98 3.60
CA VAL A 102 -1.00 10.35 2.46
C VAL A 102 -0.06 11.31 1.73
N LYS A 103 -0.47 12.56 1.52
CA LYS A 103 0.31 13.57 0.78
C LYS A 103 1.41 14.19 1.64
N ASP A 104 1.05 14.61 2.84
CA ASP A 104 1.89 15.49 3.67
C ASP A 104 2.52 14.73 4.86
N GLY A 105 2.01 13.54 5.17
CA GLY A 105 2.44 12.77 6.33
C GLY A 105 1.94 13.37 7.65
N ILE A 106 0.73 13.95 7.67
CA ILE A 106 0.13 14.59 8.85
C ILE A 106 -1.21 13.95 9.18
N ASP A 107 -1.35 13.43 10.40
CA ASP A 107 -2.57 12.77 10.87
C ASP A 107 -3.72 13.76 11.18
N PRO A 108 -4.93 13.28 11.53
CA PRO A 108 -6.09 14.13 11.83
C PRO A 108 -5.86 15.05 13.04
N ALA A 109 -5.00 14.65 13.98
CA ALA A 109 -4.62 15.45 15.14
C ALA A 109 -3.44 16.40 14.86
N SER A 110 -3.10 16.61 13.59
CA SER A 110 -1.98 17.45 13.13
C SER A 110 -0.60 16.96 13.59
N VAL A 111 -0.49 15.67 13.90
CA VAL A 111 0.78 15.04 14.28
C VAL A 111 1.48 14.50 13.04
N LEU A 112 2.77 14.79 12.95
CA LEU A 112 3.62 14.21 11.90
C LEU A 112 3.71 12.70 12.04
N LEU A 113 3.45 12.00 10.95
CA LEU A 113 3.63 10.55 10.83
C LEU A 113 5.12 10.19 10.88
N ARG A 114 5.38 8.89 11.13
CA ARG A 114 6.75 8.38 11.23
C ARG A 114 7.51 8.66 9.93
N LYS A 115 8.82 8.95 10.02
CA LYS A 115 9.68 9.21 8.86
C LYS A 115 9.65 8.08 7.81
N SER A 116 9.40 6.84 8.26
CA SER A 116 9.27 5.66 7.40
C SER A 116 7.98 5.59 6.60
N MET A 117 6.99 6.46 6.86
CA MET A 117 5.78 6.55 6.05
C MET A 117 6.06 7.45 4.84
N PRO A 118 5.94 6.94 3.60
CA PRO A 118 6.18 7.75 2.40
C PRO A 118 5.15 8.87 2.25
N ARG A 119 5.59 9.97 1.64
CA ARG A 119 4.74 11.05 1.13
C ARG A 119 4.50 10.82 -0.35
N TYR A 120 3.23 10.72 -0.74
CA TYR A 120 2.85 10.32 -2.09
C TYR A 120 2.50 11.53 -2.94
N GLN A 121 3.02 11.54 -4.16
CA GLN A 121 2.53 12.40 -5.23
C GLN A 121 1.30 11.71 -5.84
N ILE A 122 0.12 12.09 -5.37
CA ILE A 122 -1.16 11.48 -5.72
C ILE A 122 -2.20 12.55 -6.03
N ALA A 123 -2.97 12.38 -7.10
CA ALA A 123 -4.07 13.29 -7.44
C ALA A 123 -5.22 13.14 -6.44
N ASP A 124 -6.08 14.16 -6.31
CA ASP A 124 -7.21 14.11 -5.38
C ASP A 124 -8.18 12.96 -5.70
N ALA A 125 -8.46 12.72 -6.99
CA ALA A 125 -9.34 11.64 -7.42
C ALA A 125 -8.78 10.24 -7.07
N GLU A 126 -7.47 10.05 -7.23
CA GLU A 126 -6.77 8.81 -6.87
C GLU A 126 -6.80 8.61 -5.35
N CYS A 127 -6.52 9.65 -4.57
CA CYS A 127 -6.60 9.58 -3.12
C CYS A 127 -8.02 9.24 -2.64
N MET A 128 -9.05 9.76 -3.31
CA MET A 128 -10.44 9.40 -3.03
C MET A 128 -10.83 7.99 -3.44
N ALA A 129 -10.24 7.44 -4.50
CA ALA A 129 -10.38 6.02 -4.81
C ALA A 129 -9.72 5.16 -3.71
N LEU A 130 -8.50 5.50 -3.30
CA LEU A 130 -7.79 4.79 -2.23
C LEU A 130 -8.55 4.84 -0.90
N TRP A 131 -9.04 6.01 -0.50
CA TRP A 131 -9.87 6.18 0.71
C TRP A 131 -11.08 5.25 0.68
N ARG A 132 -11.87 5.30 -0.41
CA ARG A 132 -13.06 4.45 -0.56
C ARG A 132 -12.72 2.97 -0.46
N TYR A 133 -11.59 2.54 -1.01
CA TYR A 133 -11.17 1.15 -0.89
C TYR A 133 -10.80 0.78 0.55
N VAL A 134 -9.97 1.56 1.25
CA VAL A 134 -9.47 1.19 2.58
C VAL A 134 -10.54 1.24 3.68
N VAL A 135 -11.59 2.05 3.52
CA VAL A 135 -12.70 2.08 4.49
C VAL A 135 -13.76 1.01 4.27
N HIS A 136 -13.72 0.28 3.15
CA HIS A 136 -14.62 -0.85 2.89
C HIS A 136 -13.90 -2.21 2.89
N ARG A 137 -12.64 -2.22 3.34
CA ARG A 137 -11.79 -3.40 3.47
C ARG A 137 -11.76 -3.90 4.90
#